data_AF-A0A7W5BSZ0-F1
#
_entry.id   AF-A0A7W5BSZ0-F1
#
_cell.length_a   1.000
_cell.length_b   1.000
_cell.length_c   1.000
_cell.angle_alpha   90.00
_cell.angle_beta   90.00
_cell.angle_gamma   90.00
#
_symmetry.space_group_name_H-M   'P 1'
#
loop_
_entity.id
_entity.type
_entity.pdbx_description
1 polymer ?
#
loop_
_entity_poly.entity_id
_entity_poly.type
_entity_poly.pdbx_seq_one_letter_code
_entity_poly.pdbx_strand_id
1 'polypeptide(L)'
;MAKPNTSLTAVERRAEELDTIAAVLPMERRDELAELLTDSDVETLRHLVNQGMGDNTLRALTSDLTYLEAWGLAATGRSLPWPAPEALLLKFVAHHLWDPDKRAADPDHGMPADVEDNLRRQGFLKSPGPHAPATVRRRLTNWSTLTKWRGLDGAFASPALKSAIRLAVRADATDRCQLFVLATRDGFIHRQE
;
A
#
# COMPACT_ATOMS: atom_id res chain seq x y z
N MET A 1 -5.80 -10.43 -35.34
CA MET A 1 -6.35 -9.06 -35.38
C MET A 1 -7.62 -9.06 -34.55
N ALA A 2 -7.58 -8.45 -33.36
CA ALA A 2 -8.75 -8.35 -32.49
C ALA A 2 -9.76 -7.36 -33.11
N LYS A 3 -11.05 -7.74 -33.11
CA LYS A 3 -12.16 -6.93 -33.63
C LYS A 3 -12.33 -5.67 -32.77
N PRO A 4 -12.65 -4.50 -33.36
CA PRO A 4 -12.98 -3.31 -32.59
C PRO A 4 -14.35 -3.54 -31.93
N ASN A 5 -14.39 -3.48 -30.59
CA ASN A 5 -15.65 -3.57 -29.85
C ASN A 5 -16.41 -2.24 -30.05
N THR A 6 -17.39 -2.24 -30.95
CA THR A 6 -18.46 -1.23 -31.02
C THR A 6 -19.46 -1.62 -29.92
N SER A 7 -20.01 -0.76 -29.06
CA SER A 7 -20.22 0.68 -29.12
C SER A 7 -20.56 1.17 -27.70
N LEU A 8 -19.60 1.78 -27.00
CA LEU A 8 -19.92 2.51 -25.77
C LEU A 8 -20.57 3.83 -26.17
N THR A 9 -21.67 4.18 -25.52
CA THR A 9 -22.29 5.52 -25.61
C THR A 9 -21.31 6.58 -25.11
N ALA A 10 -21.53 7.84 -25.48
CA ALA A 10 -20.68 8.94 -25.02
C ALA A 10 -20.65 9.08 -23.48
N VAL A 11 -21.75 8.70 -22.80
CA VAL A 11 -21.80 8.63 -21.33
C VAL A 11 -20.92 7.49 -20.82
N GLU A 12 -21.05 6.28 -21.38
CA GLU A 12 -20.24 5.11 -20.97
C GLU A 12 -18.75 5.34 -21.20
N ARG A 13 -18.35 5.97 -22.32
CA ARG A 13 -16.95 6.34 -22.58
C ARG A 13 -16.43 7.37 -21.56
N ARG A 14 -17.21 8.41 -21.26
CA ARG A 14 -16.85 9.37 -20.21
C ARG A 14 -16.73 8.70 -18.85
N ALA A 15 -17.60 7.75 -18.55
CA ALA A 15 -17.56 6.99 -17.32
C ALA A 15 -16.29 6.10 -17.23
N GLU A 16 -15.87 5.46 -18.33
CA GLU A 16 -14.58 4.74 -18.41
C GLU A 16 -13.36 5.66 -18.29
N GLU A 17 -13.39 6.82 -18.93
CA GLU A 17 -12.31 7.81 -18.78
C GLU A 17 -12.25 8.34 -17.34
N LEU A 18 -13.40 8.60 -16.72
CA LEU A 18 -13.49 8.93 -15.30
C LEU A 18 -12.98 7.79 -14.42
N ASP A 19 -13.10 6.51 -14.81
CA ASP A 19 -12.48 5.38 -14.11
C ASP A 19 -10.95 5.40 -14.22
N THR A 20 -10.40 5.82 -15.36
CA THR A 20 -8.94 6.01 -15.48
C THR A 20 -8.44 7.20 -14.68
N ILE A 21 -9.30 8.18 -14.40
CA ILE A 21 -9.04 9.33 -13.52
C ILE A 21 -9.43 9.02 -12.06
N ALA A 22 -10.13 7.91 -11.79
CA ALA A 22 -10.70 7.53 -10.48
C ALA A 22 -9.66 7.23 -9.40
N ALA A 23 -8.38 7.42 -9.71
CA ALA A 23 -7.45 7.80 -8.68
C ALA A 23 -8.03 8.99 -7.89
N VAL A 24 -8.49 10.10 -8.46
CA VAL A 24 -8.76 11.34 -7.71
C VAL A 24 -10.25 11.69 -7.51
N LEU A 25 -11.19 11.00 -8.17
CA LEU A 25 -12.62 11.36 -8.17
C LEU A 25 -13.51 10.35 -7.43
N PRO A 26 -14.53 10.81 -6.66
CA PRO A 26 -15.48 9.93 -5.97
C PRO A 26 -16.23 9.02 -6.94
N MET A 27 -15.89 7.74 -6.92
CA MET A 27 -16.50 6.72 -7.78
C MET A 27 -18.02 6.62 -7.60
N GLU A 28 -18.55 6.95 -6.42
CA GLU A 28 -19.98 6.92 -6.12
C GLU A 28 -20.81 7.94 -6.92
N ARG A 29 -20.17 8.98 -7.47
CA ARG A 29 -20.84 9.99 -8.32
C ARG A 29 -20.44 9.91 -9.79
N ARG A 30 -19.80 8.82 -10.20
CA ARG A 30 -19.29 8.62 -11.57
C ARG A 30 -20.39 8.83 -12.61
N ASP A 31 -21.54 8.21 -12.42
CA ASP A 31 -22.62 8.23 -13.40
C ASP A 31 -23.25 9.64 -13.48
N GLU A 32 -23.45 10.30 -12.34
CA GLU A 32 -23.90 11.70 -12.27
C GLU A 32 -22.90 12.67 -12.95
N LEU A 33 -21.60 12.44 -12.77
CA LEU A 33 -20.53 13.25 -13.39
C LEU A 33 -20.43 12.99 -14.89
N ALA A 34 -20.57 11.74 -15.34
CA ALA A 34 -20.53 11.38 -16.76
C ALA A 34 -21.72 11.97 -17.54
N GLU A 35 -22.85 12.20 -16.88
CA GLU A 35 -23.99 12.90 -17.48
C GLU A 35 -23.75 14.41 -17.58
N LEU A 36 -23.13 15.02 -16.55
CA LEU A 36 -22.93 16.47 -16.46
C LEU A 36 -21.72 16.99 -17.26
N LEU A 37 -20.61 16.24 -17.28
CA LEU A 37 -19.32 16.68 -17.82
C LEU A 37 -19.19 16.34 -19.30
N THR A 38 -18.70 17.25 -20.13
CA THR A 38 -18.37 16.94 -21.52
C THR A 38 -17.06 16.16 -21.65
N ASP A 39 -16.80 15.55 -22.81
CA ASP A 39 -15.51 14.89 -23.10
C ASP A 39 -14.31 15.84 -22.88
N SER A 40 -14.47 17.13 -23.19
CA SER A 40 -13.44 18.15 -22.98
C SER A 40 -13.20 18.47 -21.50
N ASP A 41 -14.25 18.40 -20.67
CA ASP A 41 -14.11 18.59 -19.22
C ASP A 41 -13.36 17.41 -18.60
N VAL A 42 -13.65 16.18 -19.05
CA VAL A 42 -12.94 14.96 -18.61
C VAL A 42 -11.46 15.00 -18.99
N GLU A 43 -11.13 15.41 -20.23
CA GLU A 43 -9.74 15.63 -20.65
C GLU A 43 -9.04 16.69 -19.80
N THR A 44 -9.72 17.80 -19.50
CA THR A 44 -9.17 18.88 -18.67
C THR A 44 -8.90 18.39 -17.24
N LEU A 45 -9.83 17.64 -16.64
CA LEU A 45 -9.65 17.05 -15.31
C LEU A 45 -8.51 16.03 -15.28
N ARG A 46 -8.39 15.19 -16.30
CA ARG A 46 -7.26 14.25 -16.45
C ARG A 46 -5.94 15.00 -16.55
N HIS A 47 -5.89 16.05 -17.36
CA HIS A 47 -4.70 16.89 -17.46
C HIS A 47 -4.34 17.52 -16.11
N LEU A 48 -5.30 18.09 -15.39
CA LEU A 48 -5.10 18.70 -14.07
C LEU A 48 -4.63 17.68 -13.02
N VAL A 49 -5.19 16.47 -13.02
CA VAL A 49 -4.74 15.38 -12.14
C VAL A 49 -3.30 14.98 -12.44
N ASN A 50 -2.96 14.85 -13.72
CA ASN A 50 -1.60 14.50 -14.15
C ASN A 50 -0.59 15.60 -13.81
N GLN A 51 -0.94 16.88 -14.03
CA GLN A 51 -0.10 18.02 -13.66
C GLN A 51 0.01 18.19 -12.14
N GLY A 52 -1.08 17.98 -11.41
CA GLY A 52 -1.15 18.21 -9.97
C GLY A 52 -0.44 17.17 -9.12
N MET A 53 -0.31 15.93 -9.59
CA MET A 53 0.34 14.85 -8.84
C MET A 53 1.75 14.51 -9.34
N GLY A 54 2.04 14.71 -10.63
CA GLY A 54 3.30 14.35 -11.25
C GLY A 54 3.52 12.85 -11.41
N ASP A 55 4.22 12.46 -12.48
CA ASP A 55 4.42 11.07 -12.90
C ASP A 55 5.03 10.17 -11.82
N ASN A 56 5.94 10.73 -11.00
CA ASN A 56 6.60 10.00 -9.92
C ASN A 56 5.62 9.59 -8.82
N THR A 57 4.68 10.46 -8.47
CA THR A 57 3.65 10.19 -7.44
C THR A 57 2.67 9.15 -7.95
N LEU A 58 2.21 9.27 -9.20
CA LEU A 58 1.32 8.30 -9.84
C LEU A 58 1.97 6.90 -9.88
N ARG A 59 3.25 6.84 -10.26
CA ARG A 59 4.01 5.57 -10.27
C ARG A 59 4.13 4.98 -8.87
N ALA A 60 4.42 5.80 -7.86
CA ALA A 60 4.53 5.36 -6.48
C ALA A 60 3.19 4.84 -5.92
N LEU A 61 2.09 5.55 -6.19
CA LEU A 61 0.73 5.14 -5.82
C LEU A 61 0.34 3.82 -6.49
N THR A 62 0.58 3.69 -7.80
CA THR A 62 0.29 2.47 -8.56
C THR A 62 1.08 1.28 -8.01
N SER A 63 2.36 1.48 -7.72
CA SER A 63 3.23 0.45 -7.14
C SER A 63 2.75 0.01 -5.75
N ASP A 64 2.36 0.95 -4.90
CA ASP A 64 1.84 0.63 -3.57
C ASP A 64 0.47 -0.07 -3.64
N LEU A 65 -0.44 0.36 -4.52
CA LEU A 65 -1.72 -0.33 -4.73
C LEU A 65 -1.52 -1.75 -5.25
N THR A 66 -0.65 -1.93 -6.25
CA THR A 66 -0.34 -3.25 -6.80
C THR A 66 0.19 -4.18 -5.71
N TYR A 67 1.09 -3.68 -4.85
CA TYR A 67 1.57 -4.45 -3.71
C TYR A 67 0.44 -4.80 -2.73
N LEU A 68 -0.39 -3.82 -2.37
CA LEU A 68 -1.48 -4.03 -1.41
C LEU A 68 -2.50 -5.05 -1.92
N GLU A 69 -2.85 -5.03 -3.21
CA GLU A 69 -3.77 -6.01 -3.82
C GLU A 69 -3.17 -7.41 -3.79
N ALA A 70 -1.90 -7.55 -4.20
CA ALA A 70 -1.20 -8.83 -4.15
C ALA A 70 -1.12 -9.39 -2.72
N TRP A 71 -0.80 -8.52 -1.74
CA TRP A 71 -0.78 -8.91 -0.33
C TRP A 71 -2.17 -9.24 0.20
N GLY A 72 -3.19 -8.45 -0.12
CA GLY A 72 -4.57 -8.69 0.29
C GLY A 72 -5.08 -10.04 -0.20
N LEU A 73 -4.84 -10.34 -1.48
CA LEU A 73 -5.18 -11.61 -2.08
C LEU A 73 -4.43 -12.77 -1.43
N ALA A 74 -3.12 -12.65 -1.22
CA ALA A 74 -2.31 -13.69 -0.59
C ALA A 74 -2.73 -13.92 0.88
N ALA A 75 -3.01 -12.86 1.64
CA ALA A 75 -3.28 -12.92 3.07
C ALA A 75 -4.74 -13.22 3.45
N THR A 76 -5.68 -13.07 2.52
CA THR A 76 -7.13 -13.22 2.80
C THR A 76 -7.87 -14.06 1.77
N GLY A 77 -7.24 -14.40 0.64
CA GLY A 77 -7.89 -15.08 -0.49
C GLY A 77 -8.89 -14.20 -1.25
N ARG A 78 -8.95 -12.89 -0.97
CA ARG A 78 -9.90 -11.95 -1.56
C ARG A 78 -9.20 -10.65 -1.97
N SER A 79 -9.75 -9.96 -2.96
CA SER A 79 -9.34 -8.59 -3.33
C SER A 79 -9.50 -7.63 -2.15
N LEU A 80 -8.77 -6.51 -2.17
CA LEU A 80 -8.85 -5.54 -1.09
C LEU A 80 -10.28 -5.01 -0.91
N PRO A 81 -10.81 -5.00 0.32
CA PRO A 81 -12.05 -4.34 0.63
C PRO A 81 -11.86 -2.82 0.67
N TRP A 82 -12.89 -2.09 0.26
CA TRP A 82 -12.96 -0.64 0.31
C TRP A 82 -14.24 -0.22 1.05
N PRO A 83 -14.15 0.48 2.21
CA PRO A 83 -12.92 0.77 2.94
C PRO A 83 -12.33 -0.48 3.61
N ALA A 84 -11.04 -0.43 3.91
CA ALA A 84 -10.38 -1.48 4.66
C ALA A 84 -10.87 -1.54 6.11
N PRO A 85 -11.32 -2.72 6.61
CA PRO A 85 -11.63 -2.89 8.03
C PRO A 85 -10.39 -2.65 8.89
N GLU A 86 -10.57 -2.11 10.10
CA GLU A 86 -9.46 -1.85 11.04
C GLU A 86 -8.60 -3.10 11.28
N ALA A 87 -9.25 -4.26 11.44
CA ALA A 87 -8.56 -5.54 11.62
C ALA A 87 -7.61 -5.87 10.46
N LEU A 88 -7.97 -5.51 9.22
CA LEU A 88 -7.12 -5.74 8.05
C LEU A 88 -5.92 -4.78 8.05
N LEU A 89 -6.11 -3.53 8.48
CA LEU A 89 -5.01 -2.57 8.65
C LEU A 89 -4.01 -3.02 9.72
N LEU A 90 -4.53 -3.55 10.84
CA LEU A 90 -3.68 -4.12 11.90
C LEU A 90 -2.95 -5.39 11.42
N LYS A 91 -3.62 -6.25 10.64
CA LYS A 91 -2.99 -7.41 9.99
C LYS A 91 -1.86 -6.98 9.06
N PHE A 92 -2.06 -5.92 8.27
CA PHE A 92 -1.02 -5.34 7.43
C PHE A 92 0.18 -4.90 8.26
N VAL A 93 -0.03 -4.21 9.38
CA VAL A 93 1.07 -3.82 10.28
C VAL A 93 1.80 -5.03 10.83
N ALA A 94 1.09 -6.04 11.36
CA ALA A 94 1.69 -7.23 11.95
C ALA A 94 2.52 -8.05 10.94
N HIS A 95 2.02 -8.20 9.71
CA HIS A 95 2.76 -8.92 8.65
C HIS A 95 4.05 -8.23 8.24
N HIS A 96 4.17 -6.91 8.41
CA HIS A 96 5.29 -6.15 7.83
C HIS A 96 6.23 -5.54 8.87
N LEU A 97 5.77 -5.29 10.09
CA LEU A 97 6.55 -4.73 11.19
C LEU A 97 6.67 -5.76 12.31
N TRP A 98 7.52 -6.76 12.09
CA TRP A 98 7.83 -7.84 13.02
C TRP A 98 9.32 -7.84 13.37
N ASP A 99 9.67 -8.61 14.39
CA ASP A 99 11.01 -8.69 14.99
C ASP A 99 11.71 -9.94 14.43
N PRO A 100 12.84 -9.78 13.72
CA PRO A 100 13.61 -10.89 13.17
C PRO A 100 14.07 -11.92 14.20
N ASP A 101 14.52 -11.47 15.38
CA ASP A 101 15.06 -12.34 16.42
C ASP A 101 13.93 -13.15 17.05
N LYS A 102 12.78 -12.51 17.27
CA LYS A 102 11.58 -13.23 17.72
C LYS A 102 11.10 -14.23 16.66
N ARG A 103 11.16 -13.90 15.37
CA ARG A 103 10.77 -14.86 14.31
C ARG A 103 11.68 -16.07 14.21
N ALA A 104 12.96 -15.94 14.59
CA ALA A 104 13.87 -17.06 14.67
C ALA A 104 13.43 -18.10 15.74
N ALA A 105 12.79 -17.65 16.81
CA ALA A 105 12.24 -18.51 17.87
C ALA A 105 10.77 -18.91 17.63
N ASP A 106 10.01 -18.09 16.90
CA ASP A 106 8.58 -18.26 16.62
C ASP A 106 8.33 -18.02 15.11
N PRO A 107 8.30 -19.08 14.29
CA PRO A 107 8.16 -18.96 12.83
C PRO A 107 6.89 -18.23 12.37
N ASP A 108 5.85 -18.20 13.21
CA ASP A 108 4.57 -17.55 12.94
C ASP A 108 4.58 -16.05 13.30
N HIS A 109 5.67 -15.54 13.88
CA HIS A 109 5.81 -14.13 14.22
C HIS A 109 6.03 -13.27 12.97
N GLY A 110 4.96 -12.65 12.49
CA GLY A 110 4.99 -11.71 11.38
C GLY A 110 4.14 -12.18 10.21
N MET A 111 4.70 -12.12 8.99
CA MET A 111 4.02 -12.63 7.81
C MET A 111 4.09 -14.16 7.77
N PRO A 112 2.95 -14.86 7.61
CA PRO A 112 2.95 -16.31 7.39
C PRO A 112 3.78 -16.70 6.16
N ALA A 113 4.45 -17.84 6.23
CA ALA A 113 5.40 -18.29 5.20
C ALA A 113 4.73 -18.49 3.82
N ASP A 114 3.50 -18.98 3.79
CA ASP A 114 2.73 -19.16 2.56
C ASP A 114 2.41 -17.82 1.87
N VAL A 115 2.07 -16.79 2.65
CA VAL A 115 1.84 -15.42 2.17
C VAL A 115 3.16 -14.82 1.65
N GLU A 116 4.25 -15.00 2.40
CA GLU A 116 5.58 -14.53 2.02
C GLU A 116 6.04 -15.15 0.70
N ASP A 117 5.97 -16.47 0.60
CA ASP A 117 6.34 -17.23 -0.60
C ASP A 117 5.49 -16.85 -1.80
N ASN A 118 4.19 -16.63 -1.60
CA ASN A 118 3.30 -16.17 -2.65
C ASN A 118 3.75 -14.82 -3.21
N LEU A 119 4.06 -13.85 -2.35
CA LEU A 119 4.54 -12.53 -2.76
C LEU A 119 5.93 -12.57 -3.40
N ARG A 120 6.82 -13.45 -2.91
CA ARG A 120 8.15 -13.66 -3.51
C ARG A 120 8.06 -14.25 -4.91
N ARG A 121 7.25 -15.30 -5.10
CA ARG A 121 7.03 -15.93 -6.42
C ARG A 121 6.48 -14.95 -7.46
N GLN A 122 5.63 -14.03 -7.02
CA GLN A 122 5.08 -12.98 -7.89
C GLN A 122 6.00 -11.76 -8.06
N GLY A 123 7.16 -11.72 -7.38
CA GLY A 123 8.14 -10.64 -7.48
C GLY A 123 7.80 -9.36 -6.70
N PHE A 124 6.76 -9.40 -5.85
CA PHE A 124 6.33 -8.26 -5.04
C PHE A 124 7.16 -8.08 -3.76
N LEU A 125 7.81 -9.14 -3.28
CA LEU A 125 8.67 -9.11 -2.10
C LEU A 125 10.09 -9.54 -2.47
N LYS A 126 11.03 -8.59 -2.49
CA LYS A 126 12.43 -8.83 -2.86
C LYS A 126 13.32 -9.04 -1.65
N SER A 127 13.20 -8.18 -0.64
CA SER A 127 14.07 -8.25 0.54
C SER A 127 13.62 -9.32 1.54
N PRO A 128 14.56 -10.05 2.18
CA PRO A 128 14.27 -10.82 3.38
C PRO A 128 14.01 -9.87 4.57
N GLY A 129 13.17 -10.30 5.51
CA GLY A 129 12.91 -9.57 6.75
C GLY A 129 11.72 -8.59 6.72
N PRO A 130 11.51 -7.86 7.83
CA PRO A 130 10.44 -6.87 7.95
C PRO A 130 10.66 -5.68 7.01
N HIS A 131 9.58 -4.98 6.68
CA HIS A 131 9.68 -3.73 5.94
C HIS A 131 10.21 -2.60 6.83
N ALA A 132 10.87 -1.64 6.20
CA ALA A 132 11.15 -0.36 6.85
C ALA A 132 9.82 0.30 7.28
N PRO A 133 9.74 0.87 8.50
CA PRO A 133 8.52 1.53 8.96
C PRO A 133 8.04 2.67 8.05
N ALA A 134 8.97 3.36 7.38
CA ALA A 134 8.65 4.38 6.39
C ALA A 134 7.84 3.81 5.21
N THR A 135 8.17 2.61 4.72
CA THR A 135 7.45 1.93 3.64
C THR A 135 6.05 1.55 4.06
N VAL A 136 5.87 1.02 5.27
CA VAL A 136 4.55 0.66 5.81
C VAL A 136 3.68 1.90 5.98
N ARG A 137 4.22 2.98 6.54
CA ARG A 137 3.52 4.27 6.66
C ARG A 137 3.10 4.83 5.30
N ARG A 138 4.01 4.83 4.33
CA ARG A 138 3.72 5.30 2.97
C ARG A 138 2.55 4.54 2.35
N ARG A 139 2.58 3.20 2.42
CA ARG A 139 1.49 2.36 1.89
C ARG A 139 0.16 2.60 2.58
N LEU A 140 0.14 2.74 3.91
CA LEU A 140 -1.07 3.07 4.66
C LEU A 140 -1.63 4.46 4.29
N THR A 141 -0.75 5.46 4.12
CA THR A 141 -1.16 6.79 3.64
C THR A 141 -1.75 6.70 2.25
N ASN A 142 -1.07 6.02 1.32
CA ASN A 142 -1.54 5.85 -0.06
C ASN A 142 -2.88 5.09 -0.12
N TRP A 143 -3.05 4.05 0.69
CA TRP A 143 -4.31 3.33 0.83
C TRP A 143 -5.43 4.23 1.39
N SER A 144 -5.13 5.07 2.39
CA SER A 144 -6.09 6.05 2.91
C SER A 144 -6.48 7.07 1.86
N THR A 145 -5.51 7.60 1.11
CA THR A 145 -5.73 8.54 0.01
C THR A 145 -6.65 7.92 -1.05
N LEU A 146 -6.33 6.71 -1.53
CA LEU A 146 -7.16 5.98 -2.48
C LEU A 146 -8.57 5.68 -1.94
N THR A 147 -8.72 5.42 -0.64
CA THR A 147 -10.03 5.19 -0.02
C THR A 147 -10.87 6.46 -0.01
N LYS A 148 -10.27 7.60 0.38
CA LYS A 148 -10.93 8.91 0.36
C LYS A 148 -11.32 9.33 -1.05
N TRP A 149 -10.45 9.05 -2.01
CA TRP A 149 -10.73 9.32 -3.41
C TRP A 149 -11.93 8.53 -3.92
N ARG A 150 -12.21 7.34 -3.38
CA ARG A 150 -13.46 6.59 -3.64
C ARG A 150 -14.70 7.18 -2.96
N GLY A 151 -14.57 8.26 -2.20
CA GLY A 151 -15.65 8.86 -1.40
C GLY A 151 -15.89 8.18 -0.05
N LEU A 152 -14.99 7.27 0.36
CA LEU A 152 -15.18 6.42 1.54
C LEU A 152 -14.30 6.89 2.71
N ASP A 153 -14.81 6.72 3.92
CA ASP A 153 -14.04 6.90 5.15
C ASP A 153 -13.57 5.55 5.70
N GLY A 154 -12.26 5.38 5.85
CA GLY A 154 -11.64 4.16 6.37
C GLY A 154 -11.06 4.32 7.78
N ALA A 155 -10.76 3.20 8.44
CA ALA A 155 -10.24 3.16 9.82
C ALA A 155 -8.75 3.58 9.97
N PHE A 156 -8.20 4.31 9.00
CA PHE A 156 -6.78 4.70 8.98
C PHE A 156 -6.38 5.68 10.10
N ALA A 157 -7.35 6.39 10.68
CA ALA A 157 -7.11 7.32 11.78
C ALA A 157 -7.25 6.68 13.17
N SER A 158 -7.51 5.38 13.26
CA SER A 158 -7.86 4.73 14.52
C SER A 158 -6.72 4.80 15.57
N PRO A 159 -7.06 4.92 16.87
CA PRO A 159 -6.06 4.93 17.94
C PRO A 159 -5.23 3.63 18.00
N ALA A 160 -5.86 2.48 17.72
CA ALA A 160 -5.19 1.18 17.74
C ALA A 160 -4.12 1.10 16.65
N LEU A 161 -4.44 1.49 15.42
CA LEU A 161 -3.49 1.49 14.30
C LEU A 161 -2.31 2.42 14.56
N LYS A 162 -2.59 3.64 15.02
CA LYS A 162 -1.54 4.62 15.38
C LYS A 162 -0.62 4.09 16.46
N SER A 163 -1.17 3.41 17.46
CA SER A 163 -0.40 2.86 18.57
C SER A 163 0.43 1.65 18.14
N ALA A 164 -0.13 0.75 17.32
CA ALA A 164 0.59 -0.39 16.76
C ALA A 164 1.83 0.05 15.97
N ILE A 165 1.68 1.01 15.06
CA ILE A 165 2.81 1.52 14.26
C ILE A 165 3.86 2.18 15.16
N ARG A 166 3.43 2.95 16.19
CA ARG A 166 4.35 3.61 17.12
C ARG A 166 5.18 2.60 17.92
N LEU A 167 4.54 1.56 18.44
CA LEU A 167 5.20 0.51 19.22
C LEU A 167 6.17 -0.29 18.34
N ALA A 168 5.76 -0.63 17.12
CA ALA A 168 6.61 -1.36 16.20
C ALA A 168 7.85 -0.56 15.78
N VAL A 169 7.72 0.74 15.53
CA VAL A 169 8.87 1.63 15.24
C VAL A 169 9.83 1.72 16.43
N ARG A 170 9.30 1.75 17.65
CA ARG A 170 10.12 1.82 18.86
C ARG A 170 10.91 0.53 19.08
N ALA A 171 10.31 -0.62 18.80
CA ALA A 171 10.98 -1.91 18.82
C ALA A 171 12.14 -1.92 17.80
N ASP A 172 11.86 -1.61 16.53
CA ASP A 172 12.87 -1.58 15.45
C ASP A 172 14.06 -0.64 15.75
N ALA A 173 13.80 0.55 16.31
CA ALA A 173 14.86 1.48 16.69
C ALA A 173 15.71 0.95 17.87
N THR A 174 15.10 0.21 18.79
CA THR A 174 15.79 -0.40 19.94
C THR A 174 16.72 -1.51 19.46
N ASP A 175 16.24 -2.39 18.59
CA ASP A 175 17.02 -3.53 18.08
C ASP A 175 18.21 -3.08 17.24
N ARG A 176 18.03 -2.06 16.38
CA ARG A 176 19.13 -1.46 15.61
C ARG A 176 20.21 -0.83 16.51
N CYS A 177 19.81 -0.16 17.60
CA CYS A 177 20.75 0.37 18.58
C CYS A 177 21.51 -0.75 19.31
N GLN A 178 20.84 -1.85 19.67
CA GLN A 178 21.49 -2.99 20.32
C GLN A 178 22.49 -3.68 19.40
N LEU A 179 22.11 -3.95 18.14
CA LEU A 179 23.01 -4.50 17.11
C LEU A 179 24.24 -3.60 16.90
N PHE A 180 24.06 -2.27 16.86
CA PHE A 180 25.19 -1.35 16.73
C PHE A 180 26.14 -1.39 17.93
N VAL A 181 25.60 -1.47 19.16
CA VAL A 181 26.40 -1.58 20.40
C VAL A 181 27.14 -2.92 20.48
N LEU A 182 26.52 -4.03 20.06
CA LEU A 182 27.18 -5.34 19.99
C LEU A 182 28.31 -5.33 18.95
N ALA A 183 28.05 -4.80 17.75
CA ALA A 183 29.05 -4.69 16.69
C ALA A 183 30.24 -3.78 17.06
N THR A 184 30.02 -2.72 17.86
CA THR A 184 31.12 -1.87 18.36
C THR A 184 31.89 -2.50 19.52
N ARG A 185 31.28 -3.39 20.30
CA ARG A 185 31.97 -4.16 21.35
C ARG A 185 32.92 -5.23 20.78
N ASP A 186 32.49 -5.96 19.75
CA ASP A 186 33.32 -6.99 19.12
C ASP A 186 34.49 -6.41 18.30
N GLY A 187 34.34 -5.18 17.77
CA GLY A 187 35.40 -4.48 17.05
C GLY A 187 36.55 -3.93 17.90
N PHE A 188 36.44 -3.92 19.23
CA PHE A 188 37.46 -3.36 20.13
C PHE A 188 38.45 -4.40 20.69
N ILE A 189 38.21 -5.70 20.47
CA ILE A 189 39.01 -6.78 21.09
C ILE A 189 40.26 -7.16 20.26
N HIS A 190 40.41 -6.67 19.03
CA HIS A 190 41.58 -6.98 18.16
C HIS A 190 42.48 -5.77 17.84
N ARG A 191 43.01 -5.09 18.87
CA ARG A 191 44.19 -4.22 18.68
C ARG A 191 45.06 -4.15 19.95
N GLN A 192 45.76 -5.23 20.24
CA GLN A 192 47.05 -5.23 20.95
C GLN A 192 47.80 -6.45 20.43
N GLU A 193 48.77 -6.22 19.55
CA GLU A 193 50.10 -6.86 19.49
C GLU A 193 50.91 -6.22 18.35
#